data_AF-A0A1I7Y529-F1
#
_entry.id   AF-A0A1I7Y529-F1
#
_cell.length_a   1.000
_cell.length_b   1.000
_cell.length_c   1.000
_cell.angle_alpha   90.00
_cell.angle_beta   90.00
_cell.angle_gamma   90.00
#
_symmetry.space_group_name_H-M   'P 1'
#
loop_
_entity.id
_entity.type
_entity.pdbx_description
1 polymer ?
#
loop_
_entity_poly.entity_id
_entity_poly.type
_entity_poly.pdbx_seq_one_letter_code
_entity_poly.pdbx_strand_id
1 'polypeptide(L)'
;MRSDTFFILLSASLSLATQAERIDPLCETYQLWEDQYSCGAKGYFIDLAKKNCYLLTEPDLLATFTPVGVETVNCIKSCLVDLTRDYLHDKTAPFGQADCEELTRLEMDQLHPQCYDKCGFCEMDPKEVGADLYARLSSLFCKKY
;
A
#
# COMPACT_ATOMS: atom_id res chain seq x y z
N MET A 1 42.10 -21.72 53.65
CA MET A 1 41.10 -22.82 53.69
C MET A 1 39.73 -22.21 53.50
N ARG A 2 38.99 -22.72 52.50
CA ARG A 2 37.53 -22.62 52.26
C ARG A 2 36.94 -21.23 51.90
N SER A 3 36.40 -21.06 50.68
CA SER A 3 35.06 -21.46 50.21
C SER A 3 33.98 -20.49 50.73
N ASP A 4 33.05 -19.93 49.97
CA ASP A 4 32.51 -20.30 48.66
C ASP A 4 32.00 -19.07 47.90
N THR A 5 32.19 -19.17 46.59
CA THR A 5 31.61 -18.42 45.50
C THR A 5 30.08 -18.50 45.52
N PHE A 6 29.37 -17.37 45.51
CA PHE A 6 27.95 -17.31 45.15
C PHE A 6 27.74 -16.23 44.09
N PHE A 7 27.97 -16.60 42.83
CA PHE A 7 27.50 -15.84 41.67
C PHE A 7 26.05 -16.25 41.40
N ILE A 8 25.08 -15.40 41.78
CA ILE A 8 23.69 -15.53 41.32
C ILE A 8 23.62 -14.83 39.95
N LEU A 9 23.73 -15.61 38.88
CA LEU A 9 23.44 -15.16 37.52
C LEU A 9 21.91 -15.12 37.34
N LEU A 10 21.33 -13.93 37.50
CA LEU A 10 19.97 -13.63 37.05
C LEU A 10 19.98 -13.58 35.51
N SER A 11 19.58 -14.67 34.89
CA SER A 11 19.22 -14.71 33.46
C SER A 11 17.95 -13.88 33.24
N ALA A 12 18.13 -12.60 32.92
CA ALA A 12 17.07 -11.77 32.38
C ALA A 12 16.70 -12.29 30.99
N SER A 13 15.60 -13.02 30.91
CA SER A 13 14.99 -13.48 29.68
C SER A 13 14.58 -12.26 28.86
N LEU A 14 15.38 -11.92 27.84
CA LEU A 14 15.01 -10.95 26.82
C LEU A 14 13.85 -11.55 26.02
N SER A 15 12.62 -11.16 26.33
CA SER A 15 11.49 -11.37 25.42
C SER A 15 11.74 -10.48 24.20
N LEU A 16 12.35 -11.02 23.14
CA LEU A 16 12.23 -10.43 21.82
C LEU A 16 10.75 -10.55 21.43
N ALA A 17 9.97 -9.50 21.72
CA ALA A 17 8.74 -9.26 21.01
C ALA A 17 9.13 -9.01 19.55
N THR A 18 9.13 -10.06 18.74
CA THR A 18 9.12 -9.92 17.28
C THR A 18 7.88 -9.11 16.95
N GLN A 19 8.06 -7.84 16.61
CA GLN A 19 7.06 -7.11 15.84
C GLN A 19 6.96 -7.86 14.51
N ALA A 20 5.99 -8.76 14.40
CA ALA A 20 5.57 -9.23 13.11
C ALA A 20 5.07 -8.00 12.37
N GLU A 21 5.81 -7.53 11.36
CA GLU A 21 5.30 -6.58 10.39
C GLU A 21 3.95 -7.14 9.92
N ARG A 22 2.89 -6.35 10.12
CA ARG A 22 1.58 -6.74 9.63
C ARG A 22 1.61 -6.62 8.11
N ILE A 23 1.89 -7.74 7.47
CA ILE A 23 1.83 -7.87 6.01
C ILE A 23 0.36 -7.70 5.60
N ASP A 24 0.06 -6.64 4.84
CA ASP A 24 -1.27 -6.42 4.27
C ASP A 24 -1.42 -7.30 3.01
N PRO A 25 -2.36 -8.26 2.98
CA PRO A 25 -2.52 -9.17 1.85
C PRO A 25 -2.86 -8.49 0.52
N LEU A 26 -3.55 -7.34 0.57
CA LEU A 26 -3.85 -6.56 -0.64
C LEU A 26 -2.56 -5.93 -1.18
N CYS A 27 -1.68 -5.44 -0.31
CA CYS A 27 -0.40 -4.89 -0.75
C CYS A 27 0.54 -5.97 -1.30
N GLU A 28 0.49 -7.20 -0.77
CA GLU A 28 1.26 -8.32 -1.34
C GLU A 28 0.74 -8.84 -2.68
N THR A 29 -0.51 -8.51 -3.05
CA THR A 29 -1.03 -8.86 -4.37
C THR A 29 -0.17 -8.26 -5.49
N TYR A 30 0.40 -7.08 -5.28
CA TYR A 30 1.31 -6.46 -6.24
C TYR A 30 2.62 -7.24 -6.42
N GLN A 31 3.10 -7.95 -5.39
CA GLN A 31 4.26 -8.84 -5.54
C GLN A 31 3.91 -10.05 -6.40
N LEU A 32 2.73 -10.64 -6.18
CA LEU A 32 2.27 -11.77 -6.98
C LEU A 32 2.11 -11.39 -8.46
N TRP A 33 1.57 -10.20 -8.73
CA TRP A 33 1.48 -9.69 -10.10
C TRP A 33 2.85 -9.36 -10.69
N GLU A 34 3.78 -8.83 -9.90
CA GLU A 34 5.14 -8.65 -10.38
C GLU A 34 5.80 -9.99 -10.75
N ASP A 35 5.70 -11.00 -9.87
CA ASP A 35 6.31 -12.31 -10.11
C ASP A 35 5.71 -12.98 -11.36
N GLN A 36 4.43 -12.70 -11.66
CA GLN A 36 3.74 -13.22 -12.84
C GLN A 36 4.05 -12.42 -14.12
N TYR A 37 3.93 -11.09 -14.08
CA TYR A 37 3.96 -10.22 -15.27
C TYR A 37 5.32 -9.57 -15.52
N SER A 38 6.21 -9.52 -14.53
CA SER A 38 7.62 -9.13 -14.65
C SER A 38 7.85 -7.71 -15.21
N CYS A 39 7.13 -6.70 -14.71
CA CYS A 39 7.33 -5.32 -15.14
C CYS A 39 8.60 -4.66 -14.58
N GLY A 40 9.32 -5.34 -13.70
CA GLY A 40 10.55 -4.94 -13.06
C GLY A 40 10.36 -3.93 -11.92
N ALA A 41 11.46 -3.66 -11.22
CA ALA A 41 11.49 -2.73 -10.08
C ALA A 41 11.16 -1.25 -10.42
N LYS A 42 10.97 -0.92 -11.70
CA LYS A 42 10.53 0.39 -12.19
C LYS A 42 9.11 0.38 -12.77
N GLY A 43 8.48 -0.80 -12.82
CA GLY A 43 7.10 -0.97 -13.27
C GLY A 43 6.10 -0.57 -12.20
N TYR A 44 4.84 -0.43 -12.60
CA TYR A 44 3.76 0.03 -11.72
C TYR A 44 3.62 -0.80 -10.44
N PHE A 45 3.65 -2.14 -10.52
CA PHE A 45 3.39 -3.02 -9.39
C PHE A 45 4.32 -2.78 -8.20
N ILE A 46 5.64 -2.83 -8.42
CA ILE A 46 6.62 -2.72 -7.34
C ILE A 46 7.00 -1.28 -7.03
N ASP A 47 7.20 -0.44 -8.04
CA ASP A 47 7.75 0.89 -7.81
C ASP A 47 6.71 1.85 -7.23
N LEU A 48 5.45 1.69 -7.63
CA LEU A 48 4.37 2.59 -7.26
C LEU A 48 3.35 1.90 -6.36
N ALA A 49 2.70 0.84 -6.84
CA ALA A 49 1.51 0.31 -6.20
C ALA A 49 1.80 -0.34 -4.85
N LYS A 50 2.76 -1.28 -4.77
CA LYS A 50 3.15 -1.96 -3.52
C LYS A 50 3.65 -0.97 -2.47
N LYS A 51 4.55 -0.06 -2.83
CA LYS A 51 5.12 0.94 -1.91
C LYS A 51 4.05 1.87 -1.33
N ASN A 52 3.18 2.43 -2.17
CA ASN A 52 2.14 3.34 -1.69
C ASN A 52 1.03 2.61 -0.93
N CYS A 53 0.72 1.36 -1.31
CA CYS A 53 -0.21 0.53 -0.55
C CYS A 53 0.28 0.36 0.89
N TYR A 54 1.55 0.01 1.09
CA TYR A 54 2.13 -0.13 2.42
C TYR A 54 2.16 1.16 3.21
N LEU A 55 2.54 2.27 2.58
CA LEU A 55 2.49 3.59 3.21
C LEU A 55 1.10 3.88 3.81
N LEU A 56 0.03 3.52 3.10
CA LEU A 56 -1.36 3.69 3.53
C LEU A 56 -1.84 2.61 4.53
N THR A 57 -0.95 1.74 5.00
CA THR A 57 -1.20 0.78 6.09
C THR A 57 -0.40 1.07 7.35
N GLU A 58 0.52 2.05 7.29
CA GLU A 58 1.38 2.42 8.41
C GLU A 58 0.54 2.93 9.60
N PRO A 59 0.68 2.34 10.81
CA PRO A 59 -0.11 2.72 11.97
C PRO A 59 -0.01 4.20 12.32
N ASP A 60 1.17 4.78 12.19
CA ASP A 60 1.41 6.20 12.52
C ASP A 60 0.68 7.14 11.55
N LEU A 61 0.63 6.80 10.26
CA LEU A 61 -0.13 7.57 9.27
C LEU A 61 -1.63 7.39 9.49
N LEU A 62 -2.09 6.14 9.65
CA LEU A 62 -3.50 5.83 9.89
C LEU A 62 -4.05 6.46 11.18
N ALA A 63 -3.21 6.63 12.20
CA ALA A 63 -3.59 7.31 13.44
C ALA A 63 -3.90 8.80 13.24
N THR A 64 -3.45 9.40 12.12
CA THR A 64 -3.79 10.79 11.76
C THR A 64 -5.13 10.90 11.03
N PHE A 65 -5.70 9.79 10.57
CA PHE A 65 -6.94 9.78 9.81
C PHE A 65 -8.14 9.67 10.74
N THR A 66 -9.26 10.23 10.30
CA THR A 66 -10.56 9.96 10.92
C THR A 66 -11.05 8.56 10.51
N PRO A 67 -12.11 8.02 11.15
CA PRO A 67 -12.73 6.78 10.69
C PRO A 67 -13.18 6.83 9.22
N VAL A 68 -13.72 7.98 8.77
CA VAL A 68 -14.12 8.19 7.37
C VAL A 68 -12.90 8.18 6.44
N GLY A 69 -11.80 8.82 6.85
CA GLY A 69 -10.54 8.78 6.10
C GLY A 69 -10.00 7.36 5.95
N VAL A 70 -9.97 6.59 7.04
CA VAL A 70 -9.56 5.17 7.03
C VAL A 70 -10.45 4.32 6.12
N GLU A 71 -11.77 4.51 6.17
CA GLU A 71 -12.71 3.81 5.30
C GLU A 71 -12.47 4.16 3.82
N THR A 72 -12.26 5.44 3.53
CA THR A 72 -12.01 5.95 2.17
C THR A 72 -10.74 5.36 1.57
N VAL A 73 -9.60 5.39 2.29
CA VAL A 73 -8.34 4.84 1.76
C VAL A 73 -8.40 3.31 1.58
N ASN A 74 -9.12 2.61 2.44
CA ASN A 74 -9.35 1.17 2.28
C ASN A 74 -10.25 0.85 1.08
N CYS A 75 -11.28 1.66 0.83
CA CYS A 75 -12.09 1.57 -0.37
C CYS A 75 -11.23 1.74 -1.63
N ILE A 76 -10.37 2.77 -1.69
CA ILE A 76 -9.49 3.03 -2.84
C ILE A 76 -8.56 1.84 -3.07
N LYS A 77 -7.93 1.33 -2.01
CA LYS A 77 -7.02 0.17 -2.08
C LYS A 77 -7.73 -1.05 -2.67
N SER A 78 -8.92 -1.39 -2.16
CA SER A 78 -9.70 -2.51 -2.69
C SER A 78 -10.11 -2.27 -4.15
N CYS A 79 -10.60 -1.07 -4.47
CA CYS A 79 -11.03 -0.71 -5.81
C CYS A 79 -9.91 -0.84 -6.84
N LEU A 80 -8.71 -0.33 -6.53
CA LEU A 80 -7.55 -0.44 -7.40
C LEU A 80 -7.19 -1.90 -7.63
N VAL A 81 -7.06 -2.69 -6.56
CA VAL A 81 -6.74 -4.13 -6.68
C VAL A 81 -7.77 -4.86 -7.54
N ASP A 82 -9.06 -4.57 -7.39
CA ASP A 82 -10.11 -5.22 -8.17
C ASP A 82 -10.03 -4.83 -9.66
N LEU A 83 -9.91 -3.54 -9.98
CA LEU A 83 -9.83 -3.09 -11.37
C LEU A 83 -8.54 -3.52 -12.07
N THR A 84 -7.41 -3.52 -11.36
CA THR A 84 -6.15 -4.06 -11.89
C THR A 84 -6.28 -5.56 -12.14
N ARG A 85 -6.89 -6.31 -11.21
CA ARG A 85 -7.13 -7.76 -11.42
C ARG A 85 -7.97 -8.01 -12.68
N ASP A 86 -9.03 -7.23 -12.87
CA ASP A 86 -9.90 -7.34 -14.03
C ASP A 86 -9.15 -7.03 -15.33
N TYR A 87 -8.30 -5.99 -15.34
CA TYR A 87 -7.44 -5.68 -16.49
C TYR A 87 -6.46 -6.82 -16.81
N LEU A 88 -5.88 -7.45 -15.78
CA LEU A 88 -4.89 -8.51 -15.94
C LEU A 88 -5.51 -9.86 -16.34
N HIS A 89 -6.80 -10.10 -16.07
CA HIS A 89 -7.46 -11.39 -16.27
C HIS A 89 -7.26 -11.99 -17.67
N ASP A 90 -7.30 -11.15 -18.71
CA ASP A 90 -7.19 -11.59 -20.11
C ASP A 90 -5.80 -11.35 -20.72
N LYS A 91 -4.80 -10.97 -19.92
CA LYS A 91 -3.48 -10.62 -20.41
C LYS A 91 -2.51 -11.81 -20.32
N THR A 92 -1.69 -11.98 -21.36
CA THR A 92 -0.68 -13.02 -21.40
C THR A 92 0.60 -12.56 -20.71
N ALA A 93 1.07 -13.35 -19.74
CA ALA A 93 2.35 -13.15 -19.07
C ALA A 93 3.52 -13.86 -19.79
N PRO A 94 4.78 -13.38 -19.63
CA PRO A 94 5.16 -12.12 -18.99
C PRO A 94 4.85 -10.93 -19.91
N PHE A 95 4.76 -9.74 -19.33
CA PHE A 95 4.58 -8.50 -20.08
C PHE A 95 5.85 -8.10 -20.81
N GLY A 96 5.67 -7.54 -22.01
CA GLY A 96 6.70 -6.74 -22.65
C GLY A 96 6.75 -5.33 -22.05
N GLN A 97 7.79 -4.58 -22.39
CA GLN A 97 7.92 -3.19 -21.96
C GLN A 97 6.68 -2.34 -22.31
N ALA A 98 6.13 -2.52 -23.52
CA ALA A 98 4.94 -1.79 -23.96
C ALA A 98 3.70 -2.11 -23.09
N ASP A 99 3.51 -3.36 -22.68
CA ASP A 99 2.38 -3.75 -21.82
C ASP A 99 2.52 -3.15 -20.41
N CYS A 100 3.74 -3.08 -19.88
CA CYS A 100 4.02 -2.46 -18.59
C CYS A 100 3.85 -0.94 -18.61
N GLU A 101 4.24 -0.29 -19.70
CA GLU A 101 3.99 1.14 -19.94
C GLU A 101 2.49 1.41 -20.11
N GLU A 102 1.77 0.54 -20.83
CA GLU A 102 0.31 0.62 -20.96
C GLU A 102 -0.38 0.48 -19.60
N LEU A 103 -0.01 -0.52 -18.80
CA LEU A 103 -0.52 -0.71 -17.45
C LEU A 103 -0.30 0.55 -16.60
N THR A 104 0.94 1.07 -16.59
CA THR A 104 1.27 2.28 -15.81
C THR A 104 0.39 3.46 -16.20
N ARG A 105 0.18 3.68 -17.50
CA ARG A 105 -0.68 4.74 -18.01
C ARG A 105 -2.15 4.51 -17.64
N LEU A 106 -2.66 3.30 -17.81
CA LEU A 106 -4.04 2.94 -17.46
C LEU A 106 -4.32 3.21 -15.98
N GLU A 107 -3.41 2.78 -15.11
CA GLU A 107 -3.50 2.95 -13.67
C GLU A 107 -3.53 4.42 -13.27
N MET A 108 -2.63 5.24 -13.82
CA MET A 108 -2.51 6.65 -13.46
C MET A 108 -3.64 7.52 -14.04
N ASP A 109 -4.06 7.25 -15.29
CA ASP A 109 -4.97 8.14 -16.02
C ASP A 109 -6.45 7.77 -15.88
N GLN A 110 -6.74 6.51 -15.54
CA GLN A 110 -8.10 5.94 -15.51
C GLN A 110 -8.44 5.30 -14.17
N LEU A 111 -7.69 4.28 -13.72
CA LEU A 111 -8.11 3.48 -12.56
C LEU A 111 -8.01 4.28 -11.25
N HIS A 112 -6.91 5.00 -11.01
CA HIS A 112 -6.80 5.89 -9.86
C HIS A 112 -7.90 6.95 -9.83
N PRO A 113 -8.08 7.80 -10.87
CA PRO A 113 -9.18 8.76 -10.87
C PRO A 113 -10.56 8.14 -10.60
N GLN A 114 -10.85 7.00 -11.24
CA GLN A 114 -12.10 6.29 -11.04
C GLN A 114 -12.28 5.83 -9.58
N CYS A 115 -11.25 5.24 -8.97
CA CYS A 115 -11.35 4.75 -7.60
C CYS A 115 -11.38 5.88 -6.56
N TYR A 116 -10.65 6.98 -6.79
CA TYR A 116 -10.65 8.14 -5.90
C TYR A 116 -12.02 8.84 -5.91
N ASP A 117 -12.62 8.99 -7.09
CA ASP A 117 -13.98 9.52 -7.24
C ASP A 117 -15.02 8.58 -6.61
N LYS A 118 -15.02 7.30 -7.01
CA LYS A 118 -15.97 6.28 -6.52
C LYS A 118 -15.96 6.13 -4.99
N CYS A 119 -14.79 6.23 -4.36
CA CYS A 119 -14.65 6.10 -2.92
C CYS A 119 -14.90 7.42 -2.16
N GLY A 120 -15.29 8.50 -2.85
CA GLY A 120 -15.62 9.78 -2.23
C GLY A 120 -14.41 10.61 -1.79
N PHE A 121 -13.18 10.23 -2.18
CA PHE A 121 -11.98 10.96 -1.79
C PHE A 121 -12.00 12.38 -2.34
N CYS A 122 -12.45 12.57 -3.58
CA CYS A 122 -12.35 13.86 -4.26
C CYS A 122 -13.27 14.96 -3.71
N GLU A 123 -14.25 14.58 -2.88
CA GLU A 123 -15.21 15.51 -2.27
C GLU A 123 -15.07 15.56 -0.74
N MET A 124 -14.17 14.77 -0.15
CA MET A 124 -14.03 14.70 1.30
C MET A 124 -13.34 15.96 1.87
N ASP A 125 -13.57 16.21 3.16
CA ASP A 125 -12.84 17.26 3.88
C ASP A 125 -11.36 16.85 4.00
N PRO A 126 -10.39 17.72 3.65
CA PRO A 126 -8.96 17.40 3.77
C PRO A 126 -8.53 16.93 5.16
N LYS A 127 -9.25 17.30 6.23
CA LYS A 127 -8.96 16.84 7.59
C LYS A 127 -9.15 15.33 7.79
N GLU A 128 -9.93 14.67 6.94
CA GLU A 128 -10.26 13.25 7.09
C GLU A 128 -9.01 12.36 6.86
N VAL A 129 -8.11 12.77 5.96
CA VAL A 129 -6.84 12.07 5.63
C VAL A 129 -5.59 12.93 5.85
N GLY A 130 -5.75 14.13 6.41
CA GLY A 130 -4.70 15.13 6.54
C GLY A 130 -4.54 15.98 5.27
N ALA A 131 -4.40 17.30 5.46
CA ALA A 131 -4.44 18.28 4.39
C ALA A 131 -3.34 18.10 3.33
N ASP A 132 -2.13 17.74 3.75
CA ASP A 132 -0.99 17.57 2.85
C ASP A 132 -1.16 16.34 1.95
N LEU A 133 -1.59 15.21 2.53
CA LEU A 133 -1.86 13.99 1.78
C LEU A 133 -3.03 14.20 0.81
N TYR A 134 -4.10 14.83 1.30
CA TYR A 134 -5.25 15.20 0.48
C TYR A 134 -4.82 16.07 -0.70
N ALA A 135 -4.10 17.16 -0.46
CA ALA A 135 -3.67 18.09 -1.51
C ALA A 135 -2.81 17.39 -2.58
N ARG A 136 -1.88 16.53 -2.15
CA ARG A 136 -1.03 15.77 -3.07
C ARG A 136 -1.85 14.83 -3.94
N LEU A 137 -2.66 13.96 -3.33
CA LEU A 137 -3.38 12.92 -4.08
C LEU A 137 -4.54 13.49 -4.90
N SER A 138 -5.27 14.47 -4.37
CA SER A 138 -6.34 15.13 -5.11
C SER A 138 -5.82 15.86 -6.36
N SER A 139 -4.62 16.46 -6.29
CA SER A 139 -4.01 17.10 -7.47
C SER A 139 -3.66 16.13 -8.60
N LEU A 140 -3.45 14.85 -8.28
CA LEU A 140 -3.10 13.81 -9.24
C LEU A 140 -4.32 13.08 -9.79
N PHE A 141 -5.29 12.77 -8.93
CA PHE A 141 -6.34 11.80 -9.25
C PHE A 141 -7.74 12.38 -9.26
N CYS A 142 -7.97 13.52 -8.60
CA CYS A 142 -9.27 14.18 -8.63
C CYS A 142 -9.35 15.14 -9.81
N LYS A 143 -9.91 14.65 -10.92
CA LYS A 143 -10.19 15.48 -12.09
C LYS A 143 -11.21 16.56 -11.72
N LYS A 144 -10.84 17.82 -11.91
CA LYS A 144 -11.80 18.93 -11.94
C LYS A 144 -12.43 18.94 -13.34
N TYR A 145 -13.63 18.38 -13.47
CA TYR A 145 -14.47 18.61 -14.65
C TYR A 145 -15.11 20.00 -14.57
#